data_AF-A0A537GMJ5-F1
#
_entry.id   AF-A0A537GMJ5-F1
#
_cell.length_a   1.000
_cell.length_b   1.000
_cell.length_c   1.000
_cell.angle_alpha   90.00
_cell.angle_beta   90.00
_cell.angle_gamma   90.00
#
_symmetry.space_group_name_H-M   'P 1'
#
loop_
_entity.id
_entity.type
_entity.pdbx_description
1 polymer ?
#
loop_
_entity_poly.entity_id
_entity_poly.type
_entity_poly.pdbx_seq_one_letter_code
_entity_poly.pdbx_strand_id
1 'polypeptide(L)' 'MSHAISPRKKTRLDPIKIKRAQRVLGTATETETIERALDEVVEEDRRNRRAWKAHERFLKSGAKIDDVYGNLES' A
#
# COMPACT_ATOMS: atom_id res chain seq x y z
N MET A 1 15.52 -6.35 27.37
CA MET A 1 14.61 -5.96 26.27
C MET A 1 13.18 -6.22 26.73
N SER A 2 12.49 -5.19 27.20
CA SER A 2 11.13 -5.24 27.71
C SER A 2 10.14 -5.39 26.55
N HIS A 3 9.50 -6.55 26.42
CA HIS A 3 8.33 -6.70 25.55
C HIS A 3 7.13 -6.09 26.29
N ALA A 4 6.73 -4.88 25.87
CA ALA A 4 5.47 -4.31 26.32
C ALA A 4 4.32 -5.22 25.83
N ILE A 5 3.61 -5.84 26.78
CA ILE A 5 2.41 -6.62 26.46
C ILE A 5 1.32 -5.62 26.06
N SER A 6 1.07 -5.52 24.75
CA SER A 6 -0.03 -4.69 24.24
C SER A 6 -1.37 -5.34 24.59
N PRO A 7 -2.32 -4.63 25.23
CA PRO A 7 -3.59 -5.21 25.63
C PRO A 7 -4.39 -5.65 24.40
N ARG A 8 -4.85 -6.91 24.38
CA ARG A 8 -5.70 -7.46 23.32
C ARG A 8 -7.03 -6.70 23.26
N LYS A 9 -7.15 -5.76 22.33
CA LYS A 9 -8.41 -5.09 22.00
C LYS A 9 -9.29 -6.02 21.16
N LYS A 10 -10.39 -6.51 21.74
CA LYS A 10 -11.36 -7.34 20.99
C LYS A 10 -12.21 -6.44 20.10
N THR A 11 -12.05 -6.60 18.79
CA THR A 11 -12.86 -5.93 17.78
C THR A 11 -13.64 -6.99 17.02
N ARG A 12 -14.94 -6.81 16.80
CA ARG A 12 -15.71 -7.72 15.95
C ARG A 12 -15.38 -7.40 14.49
N LEU A 13 -14.64 -8.30 13.83
CA LEU A 13 -14.31 -8.20 12.42
C LEU A 13 -15.11 -9.24 11.64
N ASP A 14 -15.44 -8.91 10.39
CA ASP A 14 -16.12 -9.83 9.50
C ASP A 14 -15.18 -10.98 9.11
N PRO A 15 -15.49 -12.25 9.47
CA PRO A 15 -14.61 -13.39 9.23
C PRO A 15 -14.39 -13.66 7.73
N ILE A 16 -15.32 -13.26 6.86
CA ILE A 16 -15.15 -13.39 5.40
C ILE A 16 -14.05 -12.44 4.93
N LYS A 17 -14.01 -11.21 5.46
CA LYS A 17 -12.97 -10.23 5.13
C LYS A 17 -11.61 -10.68 5.64
N ILE A 18 -11.54 -11.22 6.87
CA ILE A 18 -10.29 -11.79 7.42
C ILE A 18 -9.77 -12.92 6.55
N LYS A 19 -10.62 -13.87 6.16
CA LYS A 19 -10.20 -15.00 5.32
C LYS A 19 -9.72 -14.57 3.94
N ARG A 20 -10.31 -13.52 3.36
CA ARG A 20 -9.83 -12.92 2.11
C ARG A 20 -8.46 -12.28 2.29
N ALA A 21 -8.31 -11.47 3.34
CA ALA A 21 -7.03 -10.83 3.66
C ALA A 21 -5.93 -11.87 3.93
N GLN A 22 -6.23 -12.96 4.64
CA GLN A 22 -5.30 -14.08 4.86
C GLN A 22 -4.77 -14.68 3.57
N ARG A 23 -5.65 -14.89 2.58
CA ARG A 23 -5.25 -15.41 1.27
C ARG A 23 -4.37 -14.44 0.49
N VAL A 24 -4.72 -13.15 0.51
CA VAL A 24 -3.97 -12.10 -0.19
C VAL A 24 -2.59 -11.90 0.44
N LEU A 25 -2.52 -11.92 1.78
CA LEU A 25 -1.31 -11.62 2.55
C LEU A 25 -0.48 -12.87 2.90
N GLY A 26 -0.97 -14.07 2.56
CA GLY A 26 -0.31 -15.35 2.85
C GLY A 26 -0.07 -15.59 4.35
N THR A 27 -1.01 -15.19 5.20
CA THR A 27 -0.88 -15.26 6.67
C THR A 27 -1.65 -16.44 7.26
N ALA A 28 -1.13 -17.00 8.35
CA ALA A 28 -1.72 -18.17 8.99
C ALA A 28 -2.77 -17.79 10.05
N THR A 29 -2.63 -16.62 10.68
CA THR A 29 -3.48 -16.21 11.81
C THR A 29 -4.18 -14.89 11.56
N GLU A 30 -5.34 -14.67 12.18
CA GLU A 30 -6.07 -13.39 12.12
C GLU A 30 -5.20 -12.24 12.63
N THR A 31 -4.50 -12.43 13.75
CA THR A 31 -3.61 -11.39 14.30
C THR A 31 -2.50 -11.02 13.32
N GLU A 32 -1.78 -11.99 12.76
CA GLU A 32 -0.74 -11.73 11.75
C GLU A 32 -1.32 -11.02 10.51
N THR A 33 -2.54 -11.39 10.11
CA THR A 33 -3.25 -10.75 8.99
C THR A 33 -3.52 -9.28 9.26
N ILE A 34 -3.96 -8.95 10.47
CA ILE A 34 -4.28 -7.57 10.85
C ILE A 34 -2.99 -6.75 10.92
N GLU A 35 -1.94 -7.25 11.59
CA GLU A 35 -0.66 -6.54 11.68
C GLU A 35 -0.07 -6.27 10.28
N ARG A 36 0.01 -7.30 9.42
CA ARG A 36 0.50 -7.12 8.05
C ARG A 36 -0.38 -6.20 7.21
N ALA A 37 -1.70 -6.27 7.36
CA ALA A 37 -2.60 -5.38 6.63
C ALA A 37 -2.39 -3.91 7.01
N LEU A 38 -2.10 -3.63 8.29
CA LEU A 38 -1.80 -2.28 8.75
C LEU A 38 -0.47 -1.78 8.18
N ASP A 39 0.57 -2.62 8.20
CA ASP A 39 1.87 -2.29 7.60
C ASP A 39 1.74 -1.98 6.10
N GLU A 40 1.02 -2.81 5.36
CA GLU A 40 0.82 -2.63 3.92
C GLU A 40 0.08 -1.33 3.59
N VAL A 41 -0.96 -0.97 4.36
CA VAL A 41 -1.69 0.29 4.13
C VAL A 41 -0.79 1.51 4.35
N VAL A 42 0.09 1.47 5.35
CA VAL A 42 1.04 2.56 5.62
C VAL A 42 2.09 2.65 4.51
N GLU A 43 2.65 1.51 4.09
CA GLU A 43 3.62 1.48 3.00
C GLU A 43 3.02 1.91 1.67
N GLU A 44 1.77 1.55 1.40
CA GLU A 44 1.04 1.96 0.22
C GLU A 44 0.82 3.48 0.19
N ASP A 45 0.40 4.10 1.30
CA ASP A 45 0.30 5.56 1.39
C ASP A 45 1.67 6.23 1.14
N ARG A 46 2.75 5.68 1.69
CA ARG A 46 4.12 6.19 1.45
C ARG A 46 4.54 6.07 -0.02
N ARG A 47 4.21 4.96 -0.70
CA ARG A 47 4.45 4.78 -2.14
C ARG A 47 3.64 5.79 -2.96
N ASN A 48 2.35 5.93 -2.67
CA ASN A 48 1.44 6.82 -3.37
C ASN A 48 1.84 8.28 -3.21
N ARG A 49 2.20 8.73 -2.01
CA ARG A 49 2.72 10.10 -1.79
C ARG A 49 4.00 10.37 -2.58
N ARG A 50 4.91 9.40 -2.70
CA ARG A 50 6.13 9.56 -3.49
C ARG A 50 5.83 9.64 -4.99
N ALA A 51 4.99 8.75 -5.50
CA ALA A 51 4.56 8.76 -6.90
C ALA A 51 3.85 10.07 -7.25
N TRP A 52 2.92 10.53 -6.41
CA TRP A 52 2.21 11.77 -6.61
C TRP A 52 3.13 13.00 -6.60
N LYS A 53 4.07 13.07 -5.65
CA LYS A 53 5.07 14.15 -5.62
C LYS A 53 5.96 14.15 -6.87
N ALA A 54 6.35 12.98 -7.37
CA ALA A 54 7.12 12.87 -8.61
C ALA A 54 6.29 13.34 -9.81
N HIS A 55 5.02 12.95 -9.89
CA HIS A 55 4.10 13.38 -10.92
C HIS A 55 3.88 14.90 -10.90
N GLU A 56 3.64 15.50 -9.74
CA GLU A 56 3.52 16.95 -9.62
C GLU A 56 4.79 17.69 -10.05
N ARG A 57 5.98 17.18 -9.67
CA ARG A 57 7.26 17.75 -10.09
C ARG A 57 7.44 17.66 -11.60
N PHE A 58 7.06 16.55 -12.21
CA PHE A 58 7.10 16.36 -13.65
C PHE A 58 6.16 17.35 -14.37
N LEU A 59 4.92 17.49 -13.93
CA LEU A 59 3.97 18.45 -14.52
C LEU A 59 4.48 19.90 -14.40
N LYS A 60 5.16 20.24 -13.30
CA LYS A 60 5.68 21.59 -13.05
C LYS A 60 7.05 21.86 -13.68
N SER A 61 7.80 20.84 -14.12
CA SER A 61 9.16 21.02 -14.59
C SER A 61 9.25 21.61 -16.00
N GLY A 62 8.14 21.64 -16.75
CA GLY A 62 8.16 22.02 -18.17
C GLY A 62 8.87 21.00 -19.06
N ALA A 63 9.05 19.75 -18.58
CA ALA A 63 9.63 18.67 -19.37
C ALA A 63 8.77 18.41 -20.61
N LYS A 64 9.42 18.32 -21.78
CA LYS A 64 8.78 17.91 -23.03
C LYS A 64 8.87 16.40 -23.16
N ILE A 65 7.77 15.78 -23.57
CA ILE A 65 7.75 14.37 -23.96
C ILE A 65 7.87 14.35 -25.47
N ASP A 66 8.99 13.85 -25.97
CA ASP A 66 9.21 13.65 -27.40
C ASP A 66 8.89 12.18 -27.74
N ASP A 67 8.14 11.97 -28.83
CA ASP A 67 7.88 10.63 -29.35
C ASP A 67 9.10 10.15 -30.15
N VAL A 68 9.94 9.35 -29.50
CA VAL A 68 11.18 8.84 -30.11
C VAL A 68 10.89 7.81 -31.22
N TYR A 69 9.71 7.19 -31.23
CA TYR A 69 9.37 6.11 -32.17
C TYR A 69 8.38 6.53 -33.26
N GLY A 70 7.82 7.75 -33.18
CA GLY A 70 6.91 8.29 -34.20
C GLY A 70 5.55 7.58 -34.29
N ASN A 71 5.10 6.97 -33.19
CA ASN A 71 3.84 6.21 -33.14
C ASN A 71 2.60 7.09 -32.94
N LEU A 72 2.76 8.38 -32.64
CA LEU A 72 1.64 9.26 -32.30
C LEU A 72 1.12 10.12 -33.48
N GLU A 73 1.77 10.09 -34.65
CA GLU A 73 1.37 10.89 -35.83
C GLU A 73 0.68 10.07 -36.94
N SER A 74 0.28 8.82 -36.69
CA SER A 74 -0.39 7.94 -37.67
C SER A 74 -1.91 8.09 -37.72
#